data_AF-R7UPH6-F1
#
_entry.id   AF-R7UPH6-F1
#
_cell.length_a   1.000
_cell.length_b   1.000
_cell.length_c   1.000
_cell.angle_alpha   90.00
_cell.angle_beta   90.00
_cell.angle_gamma   90.00
#
_symmetry.space_group_name_H-M   'P 1'
#
loop_
_entity.id
_entity.type
_entity.pdbx_description
1 polymer ?
#
loop_
_entity_poly.entity_id
_entity_poly.type
_entity_poly.pdbx_seq_one_letter_code
_entity_poly.pdbx_strand_id
1 'polypeptide(L)'
;MGHRQERTTTPKMPQGKKTVAVIWLLMTCSMSDGRVWRDFGIGPPDFDSDWLLMKAQDDGYSYRIRRHNLGEIPWKVRVFVMILDGEYNGSIFEAASGGAMWDDDNGIPYCGVAYVFNNESIKMFAPHATNSEASGRIACAGGSAWGNAPEQFMFEANVRALAWRQRSFPEPDFMTDWIPMDETQGILEVPHNITGGCSYMMVQTKGLSNTKSSGVWHGEAVGASQDPYDIYDRAAVVFGYNGSLVRIWRAINTNGQTKLPCFLCVRDGWTFDKKITVTSGEVRIIGWSSLFVSDINNSIHRELLVGGSGPMSYTVQLPAEVNPQDFVSVQVMSLEGPNGAFKFPAFGIAPAIPPKSSIKTYGGVVYFTKGSQMTIYLPTGKRGYPVNILSPWGGGFLTQTSTVVKILINVYYASTIELDSCHFSQLDKDPSIRSGVEGAGRHIHCARQCCRIEGCGCIGFQVDARGTCTPHEDLLDLHMNRDKRASFLRSL
;
A
#
# COMPACT_ATOMS: atom_id res chain seq x y z
N MET A 1 75.78 -39.95 40.66
CA MET A 1 75.48 -41.40 40.55
C MET A 1 74.19 -41.68 41.30
N GLY A 2 73.17 -42.20 40.60
CA GLY A 2 72.01 -42.89 41.20
C GLY A 2 70.78 -42.07 41.59
N HIS A 3 70.00 -41.56 40.62
CA HIS A 3 68.60 -41.14 40.83
C HIS A 3 67.70 -42.37 40.99
N ARG A 4 66.93 -42.44 42.08
CA ARG A 4 65.94 -43.49 42.39
C ARG A 4 64.56 -43.01 41.93
N GLN A 5 63.96 -43.73 40.98
CA GLN A 5 62.61 -43.49 40.45
C GLN A 5 61.53 -43.80 41.51
N GLU A 6 60.62 -42.85 41.74
CA GLU A 6 59.36 -43.08 42.45
C GLU A 6 58.32 -43.71 41.52
N ARG A 7 57.72 -44.82 41.96
CA ARG A 7 56.57 -45.46 41.34
C ARG A 7 55.31 -44.63 41.61
N THR A 8 54.71 -44.10 40.55
CA THR A 8 53.34 -43.59 40.55
C THR A 8 52.35 -44.76 40.46
N THR A 9 51.53 -44.94 41.48
CA THR A 9 50.35 -45.80 41.45
C THR A 9 49.16 -44.98 40.95
N THR A 10 48.57 -45.39 39.84
CA THR A 10 47.30 -44.84 39.32
C THR A 10 46.11 -45.33 40.15
N PRO A 11 45.20 -44.45 40.61
CA PRO A 11 43.93 -44.89 41.19
C PRO A 11 42.96 -45.33 40.07
N LYS A 12 42.32 -46.48 40.26
CA LYS A 12 41.16 -46.91 39.46
C LYS A 12 39.97 -45.97 39.73
N MET A 13 39.41 -45.37 38.68
CA MET A 13 38.11 -44.69 38.76
C MET A 13 36.97 -45.70 38.98
N PRO A 14 35.98 -45.41 39.84
CA PRO A 14 34.73 -46.14 39.87
C PRO A 14 33.87 -45.78 38.65
N GLN A 15 33.32 -46.81 38.01
CA GLN A 15 32.28 -46.67 36.98
C GLN A 15 30.98 -46.11 37.58
N GLY A 16 30.39 -45.16 36.87
CA GLY A 16 28.94 -45.07 36.73
C GLY A 16 28.15 -44.34 37.81
N LYS A 17 28.18 -43.01 37.80
CA LYS A 17 26.98 -42.20 38.08
C LYS A 17 26.78 -41.22 36.93
N LYS A 18 25.69 -41.41 36.17
CA LYS A 18 25.23 -40.44 35.16
C LYS A 18 24.76 -39.21 35.89
N THR A 19 25.59 -38.17 35.92
CA THR A 19 25.18 -36.82 36.30
C THR A 19 24.37 -36.25 35.14
N VAL A 20 23.06 -36.08 35.33
CA VAL A 20 22.21 -35.32 34.41
C VAL A 20 22.53 -33.84 34.66
N ALA A 21 23.22 -33.20 33.71
CA ALA A 21 23.37 -31.75 33.71
C ALA A 21 22.02 -31.13 33.36
N VAL A 22 21.36 -30.54 34.35
CA VAL A 22 20.19 -29.68 34.13
C VAL A 22 20.73 -28.32 33.68
N ILE A 23 20.70 -28.07 32.38
CA ILE A 23 20.97 -26.75 31.81
C ILE A 23 19.72 -25.90 32.06
N TRP A 24 19.82 -24.95 32.98
CA TRP A 24 18.82 -23.90 33.12
C TRP A 24 19.03 -22.88 32.00
N LEU A 25 18.26 -22.99 30.92
CA LEU A 25 18.08 -21.88 29.99
C LEU A 25 17.03 -20.94 30.62
N LEU A 26 17.50 -19.86 31.25
CA LEU A 26 16.67 -18.71 31.56
C LEU A 26 16.25 -18.05 30.23
N MET A 27 15.13 -18.48 29.66
CA MET A 27 14.40 -17.63 28.73
C MET A 27 13.72 -16.54 29.55
N THR A 28 14.33 -15.37 29.60
CA THR A 28 13.64 -14.15 30.03
C THR A 28 12.59 -13.82 28.97
N CYS A 29 11.38 -14.34 29.15
CA CYS A 29 10.22 -13.90 28.39
C CYS A 29 9.85 -12.50 28.93
N SER A 30 10.28 -11.45 28.24
CA SER A 30 9.79 -10.10 28.49
C SER A 30 8.29 -10.12 28.21
N MET A 31 7.48 -10.07 29.27
CA MET A 31 6.06 -9.74 29.18
C MET A 31 5.92 -8.25 28.85
N SER A 32 6.27 -7.87 27.62
CA SER A 32 5.83 -6.60 27.04
C SER A 32 4.65 -6.92 26.13
N ASP A 33 3.44 -6.59 26.61
CA ASP A 33 2.15 -6.59 25.92
C ASP A 33 1.87 -7.71 24.91
N GLY A 34 0.90 -8.56 25.24
CA GLY A 34 0.45 -9.72 24.46
C GLY A 34 -0.11 -9.45 23.06
N ARG A 35 0.67 -8.82 22.18
CA ARG A 35 0.46 -8.79 20.73
C ARG A 35 1.29 -9.92 20.13
N VAL A 36 0.62 -11.00 19.75
CA VAL A 36 1.26 -11.97 18.87
C VAL A 36 1.32 -11.34 17.49
N TRP A 37 2.54 -11.02 17.07
CA TRP A 37 2.86 -10.51 15.74
C TRP A 37 2.20 -11.43 14.70
N ARG A 38 1.29 -10.87 13.92
CA ARG A 38 0.90 -11.50 12.65
C ARG A 38 2.08 -11.25 11.72
N ASP A 39 2.97 -12.23 11.59
CA ASP A 39 4.09 -12.24 10.62
C ASP A 39 3.61 -12.35 9.16
N PHE A 40 2.37 -11.93 8.89
CA PHE A 40 1.76 -12.03 7.58
C PHE A 40 1.85 -10.64 6.94
N GLY A 41 2.22 -10.58 5.67
CA GLY A 41 2.24 -9.32 4.91
C GLY A 41 0.84 -8.73 4.75
N ILE A 42 0.64 -7.93 3.71
CA ILE A 42 -0.68 -7.34 3.45
C ILE A 42 -1.70 -8.46 3.22
N GLY A 43 -2.74 -8.51 4.07
CA GLY A 43 -3.85 -9.43 3.92
C GLY A 43 -4.78 -9.05 2.77
N PRO A 44 -5.71 -9.94 2.37
CA PRO A 44 -6.73 -9.60 1.39
C PRO A 44 -7.56 -8.39 1.84
N PRO A 45 -8.20 -7.66 0.92
CA PRO A 45 -9.09 -6.56 1.28
C PRO A 45 -10.24 -7.05 2.17
N ASP A 46 -10.60 -6.26 3.19
CA ASP A 46 -11.74 -6.53 4.07
C ASP A 46 -13.08 -6.16 3.40
N PHE A 47 -13.04 -5.40 2.31
CA PHE A 47 -14.19 -5.02 1.50
C PHE A 47 -13.85 -5.03 0.02
N ASP A 48 -14.78 -5.53 -0.78
CA ASP A 48 -14.71 -5.60 -2.23
C ASP A 48 -16.07 -5.22 -2.82
N SER A 49 -16.10 -4.25 -3.74
CA SER A 49 -17.36 -3.78 -4.32
C SER A 49 -17.87 -4.61 -5.49
N ASP A 50 -17.11 -5.63 -5.92
CA ASP A 50 -17.17 -6.20 -7.26
C ASP A 50 -16.96 -5.15 -8.36
N TRP A 51 -16.94 -5.60 -9.61
CA TRP A 51 -16.93 -4.73 -10.78
C TRP A 51 -18.30 -4.12 -11.02
N LEU A 52 -18.35 -2.80 -11.16
CA LEU A 52 -19.55 -2.04 -11.43
C LEU A 52 -19.37 -1.13 -12.64
N LEU A 53 -20.39 -1.06 -13.50
CA LEU A 53 -20.34 -0.17 -14.65
C LEU A 53 -20.38 1.30 -14.22
N MET A 54 -19.44 2.09 -14.74
CA MET A 54 -19.43 3.55 -14.69
C MET A 54 -19.26 4.11 -16.10
N LYS A 55 -19.80 5.32 -16.30
CA LYS A 55 -19.71 6.03 -17.57
C LYS A 55 -19.42 7.51 -17.32
N ALA A 56 -18.51 8.06 -18.10
CA ALA A 56 -18.32 9.51 -18.16
C ALA A 56 -19.48 10.16 -18.94
N GLN A 57 -19.82 11.39 -18.58
CA GLN A 57 -20.87 12.21 -19.22
C GLN A 57 -22.28 11.59 -19.14
N ASP A 58 -22.52 10.75 -18.13
CA ASP A 58 -23.81 10.09 -17.91
C ASP A 58 -24.27 10.33 -16.46
N ASP A 59 -25.40 11.01 -16.29
CA ASP A 59 -25.97 11.32 -14.96
C ASP A 59 -26.23 10.08 -14.10
N GLY A 60 -26.61 8.96 -14.74
CA GLY A 60 -26.96 7.72 -14.09
C GLY A 60 -25.77 6.83 -13.76
N TYR A 61 -24.59 7.06 -14.36
CA TYR A 61 -23.42 6.18 -14.25
C TYR A 61 -22.10 6.88 -13.87
N SER A 62 -22.06 8.22 -13.89
CA SER A 62 -20.87 9.01 -13.52
C SER A 62 -20.62 9.05 -12.01
N TYR A 63 -21.62 8.74 -11.20
CA TYR A 63 -21.50 8.75 -9.75
C TYR A 63 -21.92 7.42 -9.11
N ARG A 64 -21.07 6.91 -8.22
CA ARG A 64 -21.29 5.64 -7.51
C ARG A 64 -20.89 5.75 -6.05
N ILE A 65 -21.72 5.19 -5.17
CA ILE A 65 -21.43 5.03 -3.76
C ILE A 65 -21.43 3.53 -3.44
N ARG A 66 -20.48 3.10 -2.61
CA ARG A 66 -20.44 1.76 -2.03
C ARG A 66 -20.27 1.86 -0.53
N ARG A 67 -21.19 1.27 0.23
CA ARG A 67 -21.05 1.11 1.68
C ARG A 67 -20.11 -0.06 1.96
N HIS A 68 -19.07 0.17 2.74
CA HIS A 68 -18.05 -0.85 2.99
C HIS A 68 -18.28 -1.63 4.30
N ASN A 69 -19.14 -1.13 5.20
CA ASN A 69 -19.53 -1.80 6.44
C ASN A 69 -18.35 -2.28 7.32
N LEU A 70 -17.20 -1.59 7.25
CA LEU A 70 -16.02 -1.98 8.02
C LEU A 70 -16.14 -1.62 9.51
N GLY A 71 -17.04 -0.69 9.85
CA GLY A 71 -17.20 -0.17 11.21
C GLY A 71 -16.10 0.82 11.64
N GLU A 72 -15.16 1.11 10.73
CA GLU A 72 -14.06 2.04 10.93
C GLU A 72 -13.69 2.69 9.59
N ILE A 73 -12.90 3.77 9.64
CA ILE A 73 -12.33 4.39 8.44
C ILE A 73 -11.36 3.39 7.81
N PRO A 74 -11.51 3.04 6.52
CA PRO A 74 -10.53 2.23 5.81
C PRO A 74 -9.10 2.73 6.02
N TRP A 75 -8.19 1.81 6.33
CA TRP A 75 -6.77 2.09 6.41
C TRP A 75 -6.17 2.35 5.03
N LYS A 76 -6.66 1.64 4.02
CA LYS A 76 -6.34 1.86 2.61
C LYS A 76 -7.57 1.67 1.76
N VAL A 77 -7.70 2.45 0.69
CA VAL A 77 -8.66 2.22 -0.38
C VAL A 77 -7.92 2.22 -1.71
N ARG A 78 -8.27 1.31 -2.60
CA ARG A 78 -7.83 1.35 -4.00
C ARG A 78 -9.05 1.21 -4.88
N VAL A 79 -9.10 2.00 -5.95
CA VAL A 79 -10.17 1.92 -6.94
C VAL A 79 -9.54 1.62 -8.29
N PHE A 80 -10.00 0.57 -8.94
CA PHE A 80 -9.51 0.09 -10.23
C PHE A 80 -10.52 0.40 -11.33
N VAL A 81 -10.02 0.65 -12.53
CA VAL A 81 -10.79 0.96 -13.74
C VAL A 81 -10.36 -0.02 -14.83
N MET A 82 -11.25 -0.95 -15.18
CA MET A 82 -11.07 -1.92 -16.26
C MET A 82 -11.76 -1.46 -17.53
N ILE A 83 -10.98 -1.33 -18.60
CA ILE A 83 -11.44 -0.91 -19.91
C ILE A 83 -12.18 -2.05 -20.60
N LEU A 84 -13.29 -1.71 -21.28
CA LEU A 84 -14.21 -2.69 -21.87
C LEU A 84 -14.07 -2.81 -23.40
N ASP A 85 -13.44 -1.83 -24.05
CA ASP A 85 -13.36 -1.75 -25.50
C ASP A 85 -12.02 -1.17 -25.98
N GLY A 86 -11.87 -1.09 -27.31
CA GLY A 86 -10.67 -0.55 -27.94
C GLY A 86 -9.40 -1.40 -27.76
N GLU A 87 -8.25 -0.76 -27.95
CA GLU A 87 -6.92 -1.40 -27.89
C GLU A 87 -6.53 -1.74 -26.45
N TYR A 88 -7.08 -0.99 -25.50
CA TYR A 88 -6.83 -1.17 -24.07
C TYR A 88 -7.87 -2.10 -23.40
N ASN A 89 -8.75 -2.76 -24.15
CA ASN A 89 -9.72 -3.71 -23.58
C ASN A 89 -9.04 -4.73 -22.64
N GLY A 90 -9.59 -4.88 -21.44
CA GLY A 90 -9.08 -5.74 -20.37
C GLY A 90 -7.91 -5.15 -19.57
N SER A 91 -7.42 -3.97 -19.93
CA SER A 91 -6.41 -3.26 -19.13
C SER A 91 -7.02 -2.66 -17.86
N ILE A 92 -6.29 -2.74 -16.75
CA ILE A 92 -6.69 -2.26 -15.44
C ILE A 92 -5.79 -1.09 -15.03
N PHE A 93 -6.41 0.07 -14.85
CA PHE A 93 -5.84 1.33 -14.40
C PHE A 93 -6.21 1.57 -12.92
N GLU A 94 -5.41 2.34 -12.19
CA GLU A 94 -5.77 2.80 -10.83
C GLU A 94 -6.33 4.23 -10.87
N ALA A 95 -7.42 4.44 -10.14
CA ALA A 95 -8.12 5.71 -10.03
C ALA A 95 -7.41 6.70 -9.10
N ALA A 96 -7.75 7.97 -9.21
CA ALA A 96 -7.20 9.07 -8.42
C ALA A 96 -7.85 9.15 -7.04
N SER A 97 -7.04 9.10 -5.97
CA SER A 97 -7.51 9.35 -4.61
C SER A 97 -7.53 10.85 -4.30
N GLY A 98 -8.53 11.29 -3.54
CA GLY A 98 -8.52 12.62 -2.91
C GLY A 98 -8.87 13.80 -3.82
N GLY A 99 -8.87 13.64 -5.15
CA GLY A 99 -9.45 14.67 -6.00
C GLY A 99 -9.40 14.47 -7.51
N ALA A 100 -10.16 15.35 -8.16
CA ALA A 100 -10.16 15.59 -9.59
C ALA A 100 -8.78 16.05 -10.09
N MET A 101 -8.37 15.56 -11.25
CA MET A 101 -7.04 15.87 -11.79
C MET A 101 -7.05 17.09 -12.71
N TRP A 102 -8.18 17.39 -13.37
CA TRP A 102 -8.38 18.47 -14.35
C TRP A 102 -9.85 18.93 -14.35
N ASP A 103 -10.09 20.17 -14.79
CA ASP A 103 -11.43 20.76 -14.99
C ASP A 103 -11.91 20.65 -16.46
N ASP A 104 -13.20 20.88 -16.71
CA ASP A 104 -13.84 20.83 -18.03
C ASP A 104 -13.77 22.16 -18.82
N ASP A 105 -13.48 23.28 -18.17
CA ASP A 105 -13.52 24.65 -18.70
C ASP A 105 -12.55 24.97 -19.88
N ASN A 106 -11.68 24.04 -20.28
CA ASN A 106 -10.64 24.29 -21.29
C ASN A 106 -10.86 23.57 -22.64
N GLY A 107 -11.97 22.85 -22.82
CA GLY A 107 -12.29 22.09 -24.05
C GLY A 107 -11.29 20.97 -24.37
N ILE A 108 -10.43 20.62 -23.42
CA ILE A 108 -9.43 19.56 -23.52
C ILE A 108 -9.97 18.33 -22.80
N PRO A 109 -9.75 17.11 -23.32
CA PRO A 109 -10.16 15.90 -22.63
C PRO A 109 -9.49 15.78 -21.25
N TYR A 110 -10.31 15.63 -20.22
CA TYR A 110 -9.91 15.32 -18.85
C TYR A 110 -10.44 13.93 -18.49
N CYS A 111 -9.63 13.17 -17.74
CA CYS A 111 -9.83 11.73 -17.69
C CYS A 111 -9.56 11.12 -16.32
N GLY A 112 -10.15 9.95 -16.09
CA GLY A 112 -9.93 9.15 -14.88
C GLY A 112 -11.18 8.96 -14.07
N VAL A 113 -11.07 8.16 -13.01
CA VAL A 113 -12.05 8.10 -11.94
C VAL A 113 -11.41 8.72 -10.72
N ALA A 114 -12.13 9.59 -10.03
CA ALA A 114 -11.72 10.14 -8.74
C ALA A 114 -12.51 9.44 -7.63
N TYR A 115 -11.91 9.29 -6.46
CA TYR A 115 -12.61 8.74 -5.30
C TYR A 115 -12.18 9.35 -3.98
N VAL A 116 -13.09 9.27 -3.02
CA VAL A 116 -12.85 9.55 -1.60
C VAL A 116 -13.60 8.52 -0.75
N PHE A 117 -13.27 8.45 0.53
CA PHE A 117 -13.92 7.52 1.44
C PHE A 117 -14.12 8.13 2.83
N ASN A 118 -14.97 7.52 3.64
CA ASN A 118 -15.13 7.84 5.05
C ASN A 118 -15.30 6.55 5.87
N ASN A 119 -15.87 6.63 7.06
CA ASN A 119 -16.14 5.47 7.92
C ASN A 119 -17.32 4.59 7.47
N GLU A 120 -18.10 5.03 6.49
CA GLU A 120 -19.30 4.33 6.03
C GLU A 120 -19.21 3.87 4.57
N SER A 121 -18.61 4.69 3.70
CA SER A 121 -18.72 4.56 2.26
C SER A 121 -17.51 5.05 1.48
N ILE A 122 -17.38 4.51 0.27
CA ILE A 122 -16.47 4.97 -0.79
C ILE A 122 -17.34 5.63 -1.87
N LYS A 123 -16.99 6.86 -2.25
CA LYS A 123 -17.61 7.61 -3.34
C LYS A 123 -16.67 7.63 -4.53
N MET A 124 -17.17 7.27 -5.70
CA MET A 124 -16.45 7.25 -6.97
C MET A 124 -17.14 8.16 -7.98
N PHE A 125 -16.33 8.90 -8.73
CA PHE A 125 -16.76 9.93 -9.65
C PHE A 125 -16.05 9.74 -10.99
N ALA A 126 -16.80 9.58 -12.05
CA ALA A 126 -16.32 9.70 -13.41
C ALA A 126 -16.61 11.12 -13.92
N PRO A 127 -15.77 11.64 -14.84
CA PRO A 127 -15.96 12.89 -15.54
C PRO A 127 -17.39 13.10 -16.03
N HIS A 128 -17.95 14.25 -15.69
CA HIS A 128 -19.27 14.70 -16.11
C HIS A 128 -19.28 16.22 -16.18
N ALA A 129 -19.44 16.76 -17.38
CA ALA A 129 -19.38 18.20 -17.58
C ALA A 129 -20.43 18.93 -16.75
N THR A 130 -20.03 20.07 -16.21
CA THR A 130 -20.86 21.02 -15.47
C THR A 130 -21.29 22.20 -16.34
N ASN A 131 -20.75 22.29 -17.55
CA ASN A 131 -21.02 23.31 -18.55
C ASN A 131 -21.21 22.66 -19.95
N SER A 132 -21.02 23.41 -21.03
CA SER A 132 -21.12 22.91 -22.41
C SER A 132 -19.93 22.06 -22.88
N GLU A 133 -18.89 21.91 -22.08
CA GLU A 133 -17.62 21.24 -22.41
C GLU A 133 -17.63 19.75 -22.00
N ALA A 134 -18.42 18.93 -22.71
CA ALA A 134 -18.53 17.47 -22.50
C ALA A 134 -17.30 16.65 -22.98
N SER A 135 -16.08 17.12 -22.68
CA SER A 135 -14.83 16.48 -23.09
C SER A 135 -14.34 15.39 -22.14
N GLY A 136 -15.00 15.18 -21.00
CA GLY A 136 -14.57 14.23 -19.98
C GLY A 136 -14.68 12.77 -20.39
N ARG A 137 -13.72 11.95 -19.94
CA ARG A 137 -13.58 10.52 -20.30
C ARG A 137 -13.31 9.66 -19.09
N ILE A 138 -13.84 8.44 -19.04
CA ILE A 138 -13.56 7.56 -17.88
C ILE A 138 -12.09 7.13 -17.85
N ALA A 139 -11.47 7.03 -19.03
CA ALA A 139 -10.06 6.76 -19.20
C ALA A 139 -9.50 7.39 -20.46
N CYS A 140 -8.22 7.73 -20.40
CA CYS A 140 -7.42 8.17 -21.53
C CYS A 140 -6.07 7.46 -21.49
N ALA A 141 -5.60 7.04 -22.66
CA ALA A 141 -4.33 6.35 -22.79
C ALA A 141 -3.67 6.67 -24.13
N GLY A 142 -2.34 6.66 -24.11
CA GLY A 142 -1.50 6.88 -25.29
C GLY A 142 -1.45 8.34 -25.76
N GLY A 143 -1.39 8.50 -27.08
CA GLY A 143 -1.26 9.78 -27.76
C GLY A 143 0.18 10.31 -27.76
N SER A 144 0.33 11.52 -28.31
CA SER A 144 1.64 12.18 -28.41
C SER A 144 2.16 12.73 -27.08
N ALA A 145 1.41 12.55 -26.00
CA ALA A 145 1.75 13.01 -24.66
C ALA A 145 2.18 11.88 -23.72
N TRP A 146 1.73 10.64 -23.91
CA TRP A 146 2.20 9.48 -23.13
C TRP A 146 2.54 8.31 -24.03
N GLY A 147 3.78 7.83 -23.94
CA GLY A 147 4.23 6.60 -24.59
C GLY A 147 4.32 6.61 -26.11
N ASN A 148 3.83 7.65 -26.81
CA ASN A 148 3.62 7.66 -28.27
C ASN A 148 2.78 6.45 -28.77
N ALA A 149 1.87 5.97 -27.93
CA ALA A 149 0.96 4.87 -28.25
C ALA A 149 -0.32 5.38 -28.96
N PRO A 150 -1.15 4.50 -29.55
CA PRO A 150 -2.46 4.90 -30.05
C PRO A 150 -3.27 5.63 -28.98
N GLU A 151 -3.75 6.83 -29.33
CA GLU A 151 -4.59 7.65 -28.47
C GLU A 151 -5.99 7.05 -28.41
N GLN A 152 -6.50 6.84 -27.19
CA GLN A 152 -7.87 6.39 -26.98
C GLN A 152 -8.55 7.15 -25.85
N PHE A 153 -9.82 7.45 -26.10
CA PHE A 153 -10.73 8.14 -25.20
C PHE A 153 -11.91 7.21 -24.93
N MET A 154 -12.02 6.74 -23.69
CA MET A 154 -13.04 5.77 -23.30
C MET A 154 -14.14 6.46 -22.52
N PHE A 155 -15.39 6.07 -22.75
CA PHE A 155 -16.56 6.62 -22.05
C PHE A 155 -17.09 5.69 -20.98
N GLU A 156 -16.84 4.38 -21.08
CA GLU A 156 -17.35 3.39 -20.15
C GLU A 156 -16.25 2.44 -19.67
N ALA A 157 -16.37 2.01 -18.43
CA ALA A 157 -15.45 1.08 -17.79
C ALA A 157 -16.15 0.35 -16.65
N ASN A 158 -15.62 -0.83 -16.33
CA ASN A 158 -15.93 -1.48 -15.06
C ASN A 158 -15.01 -0.92 -13.97
N VAL A 159 -15.58 -0.52 -12.84
CA VAL A 159 -14.86 0.05 -11.71
C VAL A 159 -14.98 -0.87 -10.50
N ARG A 160 -13.92 -1.04 -9.71
CA ARG A 160 -13.92 -1.88 -8.50
C ARG A 160 -13.20 -1.17 -7.38
N ALA A 161 -13.83 -1.07 -6.22
CA ALA A 161 -13.27 -0.48 -5.02
C ALA A 161 -12.92 -1.58 -4.01
N LEU A 162 -11.68 -1.56 -3.53
CA LEU A 162 -11.17 -2.42 -2.47
C LEU A 162 -10.81 -1.56 -1.25
N ALA A 163 -11.10 -2.06 -0.06
CA ALA A 163 -10.73 -1.40 1.19
C ALA A 163 -10.19 -2.36 2.23
N TRP A 164 -9.21 -1.90 2.98
CA TRP A 164 -8.51 -2.65 4.03
C TRP A 164 -8.68 -1.98 5.38
N ARG A 165 -8.80 -2.78 6.42
CA ARG A 165 -8.68 -2.36 7.82
C ARG A 165 -7.21 -2.27 8.23
N GLN A 166 -6.94 -1.60 9.36
CA GLN A 166 -5.57 -1.48 9.87
C GLN A 166 -4.93 -2.85 10.12
N ARG A 167 -5.71 -3.79 10.68
CA ARG A 167 -5.28 -5.16 11.00
C ARG A 167 -4.86 -6.01 9.78
N SER A 168 -5.13 -5.52 8.58
CA SER A 168 -4.79 -6.18 7.31
C SER A 168 -3.46 -5.69 6.74
N PHE A 169 -2.82 -4.73 7.41
CA PHE A 169 -1.45 -4.31 7.19
C PHE A 169 -0.55 -4.77 8.34
N PRO A 170 0.75 -5.02 8.08
CA PRO A 170 1.72 -5.12 9.16
C PRO A 170 1.78 -3.80 9.94
N GLU A 171 2.19 -3.86 11.21
CA GLU A 171 2.39 -2.66 12.03
C GLU A 171 3.40 -1.74 11.34
N PRO A 172 3.10 -0.44 11.19
CA PRO A 172 4.01 0.48 10.52
C PRO A 172 5.25 0.75 11.38
N ASP A 173 6.41 0.83 10.73
CA ASP A 173 7.67 1.24 11.37
C ASP A 173 7.67 2.72 11.75
N PHE A 174 6.83 3.50 11.08
CA PHE A 174 6.67 4.93 11.32
C PHE A 174 5.22 5.34 11.09
N MET A 175 4.65 6.06 12.06
CA MET A 175 3.34 6.67 11.91
C MET A 175 3.29 7.98 12.69
N THR A 176 2.75 9.03 12.07
CA THR A 176 2.48 10.29 12.75
C THR A 176 1.06 10.32 13.31
N ASP A 177 0.81 11.22 14.26
CA ASP A 177 -0.54 11.74 14.47
C ASP A 177 -1.02 12.51 13.22
N TRP A 178 -2.30 12.91 13.23
CA TRP A 178 -2.83 13.82 12.20
C TRP A 178 -2.18 15.20 12.34
N ILE A 179 -1.55 15.68 11.27
CA ILE A 179 -0.86 16.97 11.22
C ILE A 179 -1.75 17.94 10.41
N PRO A 180 -2.17 19.08 10.98
CA PRO A 180 -2.97 20.06 10.25
C PRO A 180 -2.18 20.66 9.09
N MET A 181 -2.87 20.91 7.98
CA MET A 181 -2.31 21.57 6.80
C MET A 181 -3.37 22.48 6.19
N ASP A 182 -3.24 23.79 6.43
CA ASP A 182 -4.18 24.81 5.96
C ASP A 182 -3.70 25.51 4.67
N GLU A 183 -4.46 26.51 4.22
CA GLU A 183 -4.23 27.23 2.96
C GLU A 183 -2.98 28.11 2.95
N THR A 184 -2.36 28.32 4.11
CA THR A 184 -1.11 29.07 4.25
C THR A 184 0.12 28.15 4.21
N GLN A 185 -0.07 26.86 4.52
CA GLN A 185 1.00 25.88 4.55
C GLN A 185 1.15 25.15 3.21
N GLY A 186 2.04 25.66 2.36
CA GLY A 186 2.34 25.01 1.08
C GLY A 186 3.20 23.76 1.21
N ILE A 187 4.09 23.70 2.21
CA ILE A 187 5.02 22.58 2.38
C ILE A 187 4.98 22.07 3.82
N LEU A 188 5.04 20.75 3.94
CA LEU A 188 5.28 20.05 5.19
C LEU A 188 6.41 19.04 4.98
N GLU A 189 7.43 19.10 5.83
CA GLU A 189 8.52 18.15 5.86
C GLU A 189 8.50 17.43 7.20
N VAL A 190 8.51 16.10 7.17
CA VAL A 190 8.49 15.27 8.37
C VAL A 190 9.62 14.26 8.31
N PRO A 191 10.61 14.35 9.22
CA PRO A 191 11.67 13.36 9.30
C PRO A 191 11.10 12.03 9.79
N HIS A 192 11.64 10.93 9.29
CA HIS A 192 11.34 9.58 9.77
C HIS A 192 12.63 8.81 10.05
N ASN A 193 12.53 7.81 10.92
CA ASN A 193 13.64 7.00 11.41
C ASN A 193 13.63 5.55 10.90
N ILE A 194 12.86 5.26 9.84
CA ILE A 194 12.82 3.92 9.21
C ILE A 194 14.23 3.51 8.76
N THR A 195 14.83 2.56 9.47
CA THR A 195 16.14 2.00 9.16
C THR A 195 16.05 0.94 8.06
N GLY A 196 17.09 0.79 7.24
CA GLY A 196 17.13 -0.25 6.19
C GLY A 196 16.45 0.13 4.87
N GLY A 197 15.89 1.34 4.79
CA GLY A 197 15.24 1.89 3.60
C GLY A 197 13.72 1.75 3.67
N CYS A 198 13.01 2.82 3.31
CA CYS A 198 11.55 2.81 3.24
C CYS A 198 11.08 2.15 1.94
N SER A 199 10.47 0.96 2.07
CA SER A 199 9.87 0.22 0.96
C SER A 199 8.57 0.87 0.50
N TYR A 200 7.71 1.25 1.44
CA TYR A 200 6.43 1.86 1.14
C TYR A 200 6.09 2.98 2.14
N MET A 201 5.60 4.10 1.61
CA MET A 201 5.09 5.22 2.39
C MET A 201 3.72 5.58 1.83
N MET A 202 2.80 5.83 2.73
CA MET A 202 1.46 6.31 2.44
C MET A 202 1.24 7.60 3.21
N VAL A 203 0.67 8.60 2.54
CA VAL A 203 0.20 9.83 3.17
C VAL A 203 -1.30 9.87 3.00
N GLN A 204 -2.02 9.72 4.10
CA GLN A 204 -3.47 9.86 4.12
C GLN A 204 -3.85 11.32 4.32
N THR A 205 -4.96 11.70 3.72
CA THR A 205 -5.55 13.03 3.87
C THR A 205 -6.90 12.88 4.56
N LYS A 206 -7.21 13.85 5.43
CA LYS A 206 -8.50 14.00 6.10
C LYS A 206 -8.98 15.42 5.86
N GLY A 207 -9.96 15.57 4.99
CA GLY A 207 -10.62 16.83 4.76
C GLY A 207 -11.58 17.14 5.91
N LEU A 208 -11.35 18.27 6.57
CA LEU A 208 -12.26 18.76 7.61
C LEU A 208 -13.55 19.27 6.98
N SER A 209 -14.68 18.96 7.60
CA SER A 209 -15.99 19.35 7.08
C SER A 209 -16.08 20.88 7.01
N ASN A 210 -16.55 21.40 5.88
CA ASN A 210 -16.96 22.80 5.76
C ASN A 210 -18.43 22.87 5.30
N THR A 211 -18.97 24.07 5.18
CA THR A 211 -20.36 24.30 4.73
C THR A 211 -20.68 23.74 3.33
N LYS A 212 -19.66 23.35 2.56
CA LYS A 212 -19.77 22.85 1.19
C LYS A 212 -19.50 21.33 1.08
N SER A 213 -19.01 20.67 2.12
CA SER A 213 -18.80 19.22 2.14
C SER A 213 -19.83 18.54 3.06
N SER A 214 -20.47 17.47 2.57
CA SER A 214 -21.41 16.65 3.35
C SER A 214 -20.69 15.71 4.33
N GLY A 215 -19.78 16.25 5.15
CA GLY A 215 -19.04 15.53 6.18
C GLY A 215 -17.52 15.51 5.99
N VAL A 216 -16.87 14.71 6.85
CA VAL A 216 -15.42 14.43 6.83
C VAL A 216 -15.15 13.36 5.76
N TRP A 217 -14.22 13.67 4.87
CA TRP A 217 -13.80 12.78 3.78
C TRP A 217 -12.31 12.54 3.86
N HIS A 218 -11.90 11.34 3.46
CA HIS A 218 -10.53 10.90 3.41
C HIS A 218 -10.11 10.59 1.98
N GLY A 219 -8.82 10.70 1.74
CA GLY A 219 -8.15 10.25 0.54
C GLY A 219 -6.70 9.87 0.82
N GLU A 220 -5.96 9.62 -0.24
CA GLU A 220 -4.51 9.48 -0.22
C GLU A 220 -3.90 10.65 -0.99
N ALA A 221 -2.77 11.15 -0.51
CA ALA A 221 -1.96 12.09 -1.26
C ALA A 221 -1.48 11.43 -2.55
N VAL A 222 -1.38 12.20 -3.62
CA VAL A 222 -0.94 11.71 -4.92
C VAL A 222 0.56 11.91 -5.11
N GLY A 223 1.14 11.24 -6.10
CA GLY A 223 2.57 11.31 -6.38
C GLY A 223 2.94 12.34 -7.44
N ALA A 224 3.85 11.96 -8.34
CA ALA A 224 4.74 12.85 -9.10
C ALA A 224 4.10 13.75 -10.18
N SER A 225 2.79 13.96 -10.18
CA SER A 225 2.12 14.77 -11.19
C SER A 225 0.73 15.22 -10.81
N GLN A 226 0.56 16.52 -10.76
CA GLN A 226 -0.73 17.16 -10.92
C GLN A 226 -0.54 18.39 -11.79
N ASP A 227 -1.59 18.78 -12.51
CA ASP A 227 -1.56 19.95 -13.38
C ASP A 227 -1.17 21.20 -12.56
N PRO A 228 -0.03 21.84 -12.89
CA PRO A 228 0.31 23.11 -12.26
C PRO A 228 -0.59 24.26 -12.72
N TYR A 229 -1.39 24.10 -13.79
CA TYR A 229 -1.87 25.24 -14.57
C TYR A 229 -3.37 25.47 -14.60
N ASP A 230 -4.22 24.51 -14.26
CA ASP A 230 -5.57 24.88 -13.89
C ASP A 230 -5.51 25.65 -12.57
N ILE A 231 -5.62 26.97 -12.67
CA ILE A 231 -5.50 27.87 -11.52
C ILE A 231 -6.74 27.85 -10.63
N TYR A 232 -7.84 27.25 -11.10
CA TYR A 232 -9.15 27.38 -10.49
C TYR A 232 -9.53 26.14 -9.68
N ASP A 233 -9.12 24.94 -10.10
CA ASP A 233 -9.69 23.70 -9.60
C ASP A 233 -8.64 22.62 -9.26
N ARG A 234 -7.59 23.04 -8.55
CA ARG A 234 -6.53 22.15 -8.04
C ARG A 234 -6.99 21.38 -6.82
N ALA A 235 -6.79 20.07 -6.85
CA ALA A 235 -7.23 19.14 -5.81
C ALA A 235 -6.07 18.33 -5.23
N ALA A 236 -6.26 17.81 -4.02
CA ALA A 236 -5.36 16.89 -3.33
C ALA A 236 -4.04 17.54 -2.86
N VAL A 237 -3.22 16.72 -2.22
CA VAL A 237 -1.85 17.05 -1.84
C VAL A 237 -0.91 16.08 -2.55
N VAL A 238 0.25 16.59 -2.94
CA VAL A 238 1.33 15.79 -3.54
C VAL A 238 2.29 15.38 -2.44
N PHE A 239 2.86 14.19 -2.51
CA PHE A 239 3.95 13.82 -1.61
C PHE A 239 5.03 13.00 -2.30
N GLY A 240 6.20 13.02 -1.66
CA GLY A 240 7.33 12.17 -1.99
C GLY A 240 8.15 11.93 -0.73
N TYR A 241 8.98 10.91 -0.77
CA TYR A 241 9.78 10.54 0.40
C TYR A 241 11.11 9.92 0.00
N ASN A 242 12.13 10.04 0.84
CA ASN A 242 13.42 9.38 0.65
C ASN A 242 13.75 8.49 1.85
N GLY A 243 15.03 8.25 2.11
CA GLY A 243 15.47 7.42 3.24
C GLY A 243 15.28 8.03 4.63
N SER A 244 15.02 9.33 4.75
CA SER A 244 14.94 10.04 6.04
C SER A 244 13.85 11.09 6.15
N LEU A 245 13.21 11.47 5.05
CA LEU A 245 12.29 12.60 4.99
C LEU A 245 11.07 12.27 4.12
N VAL A 246 9.89 12.61 4.62
CA VAL A 246 8.68 12.76 3.81
C VAL A 246 8.45 14.24 3.57
N ARG A 247 8.17 14.60 2.31
CA ARG A 247 7.83 15.95 1.90
C ARG A 247 6.45 15.95 1.26
N ILE A 248 5.60 16.85 1.71
CA ILE A 248 4.22 17.00 1.25
C ILE A 248 4.08 18.42 0.70
N TRP A 249 3.56 18.53 -0.50
CA TRP A 249 3.24 19.78 -1.16
C TRP A 249 1.73 19.93 -1.27
N ARG A 250 1.26 21.07 -0.81
CA ARG A 250 -0.09 21.54 -1.02
C ARG A 250 -0.05 22.74 -1.95
N ALA A 251 -1.00 22.83 -2.88
CA ALA A 251 -1.18 24.05 -3.65
C ALA A 251 -1.65 25.18 -2.73
N ILE A 252 -1.01 26.35 -2.84
CA ILE A 252 -1.39 27.56 -2.12
C ILE A 252 -1.66 28.70 -3.10
N ASN A 253 -2.42 29.69 -2.65
CA ASN A 253 -2.72 30.87 -3.43
C ASN A 253 -1.52 31.83 -3.40
N THR A 254 -0.71 31.85 -4.46
CA THR A 254 0.48 32.71 -4.55
C THR A 254 0.23 34.06 -5.21
N ASN A 255 -0.91 34.25 -5.89
CA ASN A 255 -1.15 35.40 -6.78
C ASN A 255 -2.46 36.16 -6.49
N GLY A 256 -3.01 36.06 -5.27
CA GLY A 256 -4.28 36.73 -4.93
C GLY A 256 -5.48 36.24 -5.75
N GLN A 257 -5.45 34.97 -6.17
CA GLN A 257 -6.52 34.36 -6.96
C GLN A 257 -7.80 34.25 -6.14
N THR A 258 -8.95 34.35 -6.81
CA THR A 258 -10.27 34.33 -6.16
C THR A 258 -10.75 32.93 -5.78
N LYS A 259 -10.31 31.89 -6.51
CA LYS A 259 -10.55 30.47 -6.19
C LYS A 259 -9.32 29.91 -5.45
N LEU A 260 -9.55 29.31 -4.28
CA LEU A 260 -8.51 28.68 -3.48
C LEU A 260 -8.29 27.22 -3.92
N PRO A 261 -7.04 26.74 -3.98
CA PRO A 261 -6.76 25.33 -4.15
C PRO A 261 -7.41 24.50 -3.04
N CYS A 262 -7.93 23.34 -3.40
CA CYS A 262 -8.59 22.46 -2.47
C CYS A 262 -7.64 21.41 -1.93
N PHE A 263 -7.76 21.14 -0.64
CA PHE A 263 -7.10 20.04 0.04
C PHE A 263 -7.66 18.68 -0.41
N LEU A 264 -8.99 18.57 -0.57
CA LEU A 264 -9.67 17.47 -1.26
C LEU A 264 -10.82 18.04 -2.07
N CYS A 265 -10.89 17.75 -3.37
CA CYS A 265 -12.08 18.12 -4.14
C CYS A 265 -12.38 17.25 -5.34
N VAL A 266 -13.68 17.04 -5.52
CA VAL A 266 -14.28 16.51 -6.74
C VAL A 266 -15.44 17.44 -7.07
N ARG A 267 -15.22 18.37 -7.99
CA ARG A 267 -16.13 19.44 -8.43
C ARG A 267 -15.71 19.85 -9.83
N ASP A 268 -16.57 20.58 -10.54
CA ASP A 268 -16.31 21.21 -11.86
C ASP A 268 -15.76 20.23 -12.91
N GLY A 269 -16.64 19.74 -13.79
CA GLY A 269 -16.34 18.64 -14.70
C GLY A 269 -16.42 17.23 -14.09
N TRP A 270 -16.66 17.05 -12.78
CA TRP A 270 -16.72 15.70 -12.18
C TRP A 270 -18.07 15.28 -11.60
N THR A 271 -18.99 16.23 -11.41
CA THR A 271 -20.39 15.98 -10.99
C THR A 271 -21.13 17.31 -10.85
N PHE A 272 -22.41 17.35 -11.26
CA PHE A 272 -23.24 18.55 -11.20
C PHE A 272 -23.74 18.89 -9.77
N ASP A 273 -24.10 17.89 -8.98
CA ASP A 273 -24.76 18.08 -7.68
C ASP A 273 -24.06 17.38 -6.49
N LYS A 274 -23.09 16.48 -6.74
CA LYS A 274 -22.40 15.69 -5.69
C LYS A 274 -20.99 16.15 -5.40
N LYS A 275 -20.76 17.46 -5.32
CA LYS A 275 -19.42 18.00 -5.11
C LYS A 275 -18.83 17.67 -3.74
N ILE A 276 -17.52 17.48 -3.73
CA ILE A 276 -16.68 17.49 -2.53
C ILE A 276 -15.71 18.64 -2.68
N THR A 277 -15.65 19.51 -1.68
CA THR A 277 -14.78 20.68 -1.72
C THR A 277 -14.33 20.99 -0.32
N VAL A 278 -13.08 20.63 -0.03
CA VAL A 278 -12.46 20.84 1.27
C VAL A 278 -11.19 21.64 1.06
N THR A 279 -11.09 22.79 1.71
CA THR A 279 -9.96 23.71 1.59
C THR A 279 -8.95 23.59 2.73
N SER A 280 -9.24 22.84 3.80
CA SER A 280 -8.29 22.59 4.87
C SER A 280 -8.47 21.19 5.41
N GLY A 281 -7.38 20.61 5.88
CA GLY A 281 -7.41 19.24 6.34
C GLY A 281 -6.22 18.90 7.20
N GLU A 282 -6.08 17.61 7.43
CA GLU A 282 -4.98 17.02 8.16
C GLU A 282 -4.36 15.93 7.29
N VAL A 283 -3.07 15.70 7.46
CA VAL A 283 -2.35 14.60 6.83
C VAL A 283 -1.83 13.64 7.90
N ARG A 284 -1.74 12.36 7.56
CA ARG A 284 -1.10 11.35 8.39
C ARG A 284 -0.13 10.55 7.54
N ILE A 285 1.10 10.40 8.02
CA ILE A 285 2.17 9.69 7.32
C ILE A 285 2.30 8.32 7.96
N ILE A 286 2.33 7.28 7.13
CA ILE A 286 2.47 5.89 7.56
C ILE A 286 3.52 5.24 6.66
N GLY A 287 4.55 4.64 7.26
CA GLY A 287 5.69 4.10 6.54
C GLY A 287 6.09 2.71 7.02
N TRP A 288 6.58 1.92 6.06
CA TRP A 288 7.06 0.57 6.26
C TRP A 288 8.45 0.39 5.62
N SER A 289 9.37 -0.19 6.37
CA SER A 289 10.66 -0.72 5.93
C SER A 289 10.45 -1.93 5.03
N SER A 290 9.45 -2.76 5.33
CA SER A 290 8.99 -3.86 4.51
C SER A 290 7.49 -4.08 4.71
N LEU A 291 6.79 -4.42 3.64
CA LEU A 291 5.39 -4.86 3.70
C LEU A 291 5.25 -6.37 3.96
N PHE A 292 6.36 -7.11 4.03
CA PHE A 292 6.39 -8.58 4.19
C PHE A 292 7.53 -9.03 5.10
N VAL A 293 7.29 -10.13 5.84
CA VAL A 293 8.26 -10.67 6.82
C VAL A 293 9.05 -11.89 6.28
N SER A 294 8.58 -12.63 5.27
CA SER A 294 9.29 -13.89 4.92
C SER A 294 9.20 -14.48 3.50
N ASP A 295 8.18 -14.22 2.67
CA ASP A 295 8.06 -14.89 1.35
C ASP A 295 8.48 -14.00 0.18
N ILE A 296 9.81 -13.83 0.03
CA ILE A 296 10.46 -13.20 -1.14
C ILE A 296 10.07 -13.90 -2.45
N ASN A 297 9.63 -15.16 -2.38
CA ASN A 297 9.29 -15.96 -3.57
C ASN A 297 7.98 -15.53 -4.25
N ASN A 298 7.14 -14.72 -3.61
CA ASN A 298 5.86 -14.26 -4.18
C ASN A 298 5.79 -12.73 -4.32
N SER A 299 6.94 -12.07 -4.44
CA SER A 299 7.03 -10.66 -4.78
C SER A 299 7.94 -10.41 -5.97
N ILE A 300 7.66 -9.33 -6.68
CA ILE A 300 8.52 -8.83 -7.74
C ILE A 300 9.08 -7.51 -7.28
N HIS A 301 10.40 -7.38 -7.37
CA HIS A 301 11.10 -6.11 -7.28
C HIS A 301 11.80 -5.88 -8.61
N ARG A 302 11.45 -4.79 -9.29
CA ARG A 302 12.09 -4.36 -10.55
C ARG A 302 12.44 -2.90 -10.47
N GLU A 303 13.62 -2.57 -10.98
CA GLU A 303 14.08 -1.21 -11.17
C GLU A 303 14.32 -0.96 -12.65
N LEU A 304 13.80 0.14 -13.17
CA LEU A 304 14.03 0.58 -14.54
C LEU A 304 14.62 1.98 -14.53
N LEU A 305 15.80 2.16 -15.11
CA LEU A 305 16.30 3.49 -15.42
C LEU A 305 15.67 3.94 -16.74
N VAL A 306 14.93 5.04 -16.71
CA VAL A 306 14.11 5.46 -17.85
C VAL A 306 14.19 6.97 -18.07
N GLY A 307 13.79 7.40 -19.27
CA GLY A 307 13.81 8.79 -19.69
C GLY A 307 15.02 9.18 -20.54
N GLY A 308 15.25 10.48 -20.69
CA GLY A 308 16.26 11.01 -21.62
C GLY A 308 15.93 10.71 -23.08
N SER A 309 16.86 10.11 -23.82
CA SER A 309 16.66 9.65 -25.20
C SER A 309 16.14 8.21 -25.32
N GLY A 310 15.76 7.58 -24.19
CA GLY A 310 15.28 6.21 -24.15
C GLY A 310 13.85 6.03 -24.68
N PRO A 311 13.34 4.77 -24.67
CA PRO A 311 11.94 4.50 -24.95
C PRO A 311 10.99 5.27 -24.02
N MET A 312 9.82 5.61 -24.52
CA MET A 312 8.79 6.33 -23.74
C MET A 312 7.68 5.40 -23.24
N SER A 313 7.78 4.13 -23.58
CA SER A 313 6.87 3.05 -23.20
C SER A 313 7.70 1.81 -22.87
N TYR A 314 7.32 1.13 -21.79
CA TYR A 314 7.95 -0.09 -21.33
C TYR A 314 6.89 -1.11 -20.98
N THR A 315 7.13 -2.37 -21.36
CA THR A 315 6.32 -3.51 -20.91
C THR A 315 7.17 -4.39 -20.02
N VAL A 316 6.68 -4.62 -18.81
CA VAL A 316 7.29 -5.50 -17.82
C VAL A 316 6.45 -6.78 -17.75
N GLN A 317 7.09 -7.89 -18.06
CA GLN A 317 6.49 -9.21 -17.90
C GLN A 317 6.52 -9.60 -16.41
N LEU A 318 5.34 -9.91 -15.89
CA LEU A 318 5.14 -10.40 -14.54
C LEU A 318 5.08 -11.95 -14.57
N PRO A 319 5.49 -12.65 -13.49
CA PRO A 319 5.47 -14.10 -13.38
C PRO A 319 4.05 -14.66 -13.36
N ALA A 320 3.07 -13.88 -12.92
CA ALA A 320 1.66 -14.24 -12.90
C ALA A 320 0.78 -13.03 -13.23
N GLU A 321 -0.47 -13.31 -13.62
CA GLU A 321 -1.51 -12.31 -13.77
C GLU A 321 -1.73 -11.56 -12.45
N VAL A 322 -1.86 -10.24 -12.54
CA VAL A 322 -2.14 -9.38 -11.38
C VAL A 322 -3.64 -9.33 -11.17
N ASN A 323 -4.09 -9.84 -10.03
CA ASN A 323 -5.45 -9.67 -9.56
C ASN A 323 -5.58 -8.28 -8.89
N PRO A 324 -6.72 -7.58 -9.01
CA PRO A 324 -6.99 -6.38 -8.23
C PRO A 324 -6.74 -6.50 -6.72
N GLN A 325 -6.85 -7.71 -6.16
CA GLN A 325 -6.57 -7.98 -4.74
C GLN A 325 -5.06 -7.98 -4.40
N ASP A 326 -4.19 -8.11 -5.41
CA ASP A 326 -2.74 -8.02 -5.25
C ASP A 326 -2.34 -6.58 -4.92
N PHE A 327 -1.28 -6.44 -4.13
CA PHE A 327 -0.72 -5.14 -3.82
C PHE A 327 0.33 -4.77 -4.86
N VAL A 328 0.06 -3.72 -5.64
CA VAL A 328 0.99 -3.19 -6.63
C VAL A 328 1.37 -1.78 -6.24
N SER A 329 2.66 -1.52 -6.15
CA SER A 329 3.23 -0.19 -5.91
C SER A 329 4.22 0.11 -7.03
N VAL A 330 3.89 1.12 -7.84
CA VAL A 330 4.78 1.69 -8.84
C VAL A 330 5.20 3.07 -8.36
N GLN A 331 6.51 3.29 -8.27
CA GLN A 331 7.09 4.53 -7.74
C GLN A 331 8.13 5.07 -8.71
N VAL A 332 8.23 6.39 -8.77
CA VAL A 332 9.18 7.12 -9.58
C VAL A 332 10.17 7.79 -8.66
N MET A 333 11.45 7.46 -8.78
CA MET A 333 12.52 8.07 -8.02
C MET A 333 13.22 9.14 -8.86
N SER A 334 13.23 10.38 -8.35
CA SER A 334 14.07 11.44 -8.93
C SER A 334 15.53 11.16 -8.62
N LEU A 335 16.40 11.31 -9.62
CA LEU A 335 17.84 11.09 -9.45
C LEU A 335 18.62 12.39 -9.23
N GLU A 336 17.95 13.53 -9.35
CA GLU A 336 18.57 14.84 -9.39
C GLU A 336 17.67 15.92 -8.75
N GLY A 337 18.24 17.12 -8.62
CA GLY A 337 17.53 18.31 -8.15
C GLY A 337 17.27 18.33 -6.63
N PRO A 338 16.45 19.30 -6.17
CA PRO A 338 16.11 19.47 -4.74
C PRO A 338 15.40 18.27 -4.11
N ASN A 339 14.90 17.37 -4.95
CA ASN A 339 14.22 16.14 -4.54
C ASN A 339 14.98 14.88 -4.99
N GLY A 340 16.31 14.96 -5.14
CA GLY A 340 17.15 13.80 -5.43
C GLY A 340 16.92 12.66 -4.42
N ALA A 341 16.79 11.43 -4.93
CA ALA A 341 16.43 10.21 -4.21
C ALA A 341 15.01 10.15 -3.61
N PHE A 342 14.16 11.17 -3.83
CA PHE A 342 12.75 11.07 -3.46
C PHE A 342 12.01 10.12 -4.40
N LYS A 343 11.21 9.25 -3.81
CA LYS A 343 10.24 8.35 -4.43
C LYS A 343 8.86 9.02 -4.41
N PHE A 344 8.17 8.95 -5.53
CA PHE A 344 6.82 9.48 -5.73
C PHE A 344 5.93 8.36 -6.29
N PRO A 345 4.70 8.15 -5.79
CA PRO A 345 3.76 7.24 -6.45
C PRO A 345 3.54 7.60 -7.94
N ALA A 346 3.49 6.57 -8.79
CA ALA A 346 3.05 6.73 -10.17
C ALA A 346 1.52 6.78 -10.25
N PHE A 347 0.98 7.24 -11.38
CA PHE A 347 -0.45 7.32 -11.63
C PHE A 347 -0.95 6.07 -12.31
N GLY A 348 -2.12 5.62 -11.88
CA GLY A 348 -2.80 4.53 -12.56
C GLY A 348 -3.46 4.93 -13.86
N ILE A 349 -3.71 6.21 -14.14
CA ILE A 349 -4.39 6.67 -15.37
C ILE A 349 -3.84 8.04 -15.81
N ALA A 350 -3.85 8.32 -17.13
CA ALA A 350 -3.41 9.62 -17.64
C ALA A 350 -4.44 10.71 -17.26
N PRO A 351 -4.05 11.76 -16.53
CA PRO A 351 -4.98 12.76 -15.99
C PRO A 351 -5.63 13.65 -17.05
N ALA A 352 -4.89 13.99 -18.11
CA ALA A 352 -5.36 14.80 -19.24
C ALA A 352 -4.36 14.73 -20.38
N ILE A 353 -4.81 14.86 -21.63
CA ILE A 353 -3.92 14.96 -22.78
C ILE A 353 -3.72 16.43 -23.15
N PRO A 354 -2.57 17.06 -22.83
CA PRO A 354 -2.35 18.44 -23.18
C PRO A 354 -2.35 18.57 -24.71
N PRO A 355 -2.95 19.64 -25.27
CA PRO A 355 -2.92 19.87 -26.71
C PRO A 355 -1.46 19.96 -27.18
N LYS A 356 -1.18 19.52 -28.41
CA LYS A 356 0.18 19.50 -28.99
C LYS A 356 0.86 20.89 -28.98
N SER A 357 0.09 21.97 -28.99
CA SER A 357 0.55 23.37 -28.93
C SER A 357 0.70 23.91 -27.50
N SER A 358 0.43 23.11 -26.47
CA SER A 358 0.41 23.57 -25.10
C SER A 358 1.77 24.09 -24.66
N ILE A 359 1.76 25.29 -24.08
CA ILE A 359 2.89 25.84 -23.35
C ILE A 359 2.97 25.28 -21.91
N LYS A 360 2.04 24.42 -21.51
CA LYS A 360 1.99 23.89 -20.15
C LYS A 360 2.96 22.70 -20.02
N THR A 361 3.65 22.64 -18.89
CA THR A 361 4.34 21.40 -18.48
C THR A 361 3.33 20.40 -17.95
N TYR A 362 3.64 19.13 -18.10
CA TYR A 362 2.81 18.03 -17.63
C TYR A 362 3.73 16.90 -17.22
N GLY A 363 3.19 15.91 -16.52
CA GLY A 363 4.07 14.86 -16.04
C GLY A 363 3.38 13.65 -15.47
N GLY A 364 4.18 12.86 -14.77
CA GLY A 364 3.75 11.65 -14.10
C GLY A 364 3.88 10.44 -15.00
N VAL A 365 4.28 9.35 -14.38
CA VAL A 365 4.31 8.04 -15.01
C VAL A 365 2.93 7.43 -14.92
N VAL A 366 2.42 6.95 -16.04
CA VAL A 366 1.14 6.22 -16.11
C VAL A 366 1.45 4.73 -16.21
N TYR A 367 0.73 3.89 -15.49
CA TYR A 367 0.88 2.45 -15.61
C TYR A 367 -0.48 1.74 -15.58
N PHE A 368 -0.54 0.59 -16.22
CA PHE A 368 -1.70 -0.32 -16.17
C PHE A 368 -1.25 -1.77 -16.31
N THR A 369 -2.13 -2.69 -15.95
CA THR A 369 -1.89 -4.13 -16.09
C THR A 369 -2.89 -4.77 -17.04
N LYS A 370 -2.47 -5.81 -17.76
CA LYS A 370 -3.32 -6.64 -18.61
C LYS A 370 -2.80 -8.08 -18.55
N GLY A 371 -3.53 -8.95 -17.87
CA GLY A 371 -3.04 -10.29 -17.54
C GLY A 371 -1.73 -10.21 -16.74
N SER A 372 -0.71 -10.92 -17.20
CA SER A 372 0.63 -10.94 -16.60
C SER A 372 1.56 -9.82 -17.10
N GLN A 373 1.04 -8.78 -17.77
CA GLN A 373 1.85 -7.68 -18.30
C GLN A 373 1.53 -6.39 -17.58
N MET A 374 2.57 -5.65 -17.20
CA MET A 374 2.46 -4.26 -16.77
C MET A 374 3.04 -3.36 -17.87
N THR A 375 2.25 -2.39 -18.31
CA THR A 375 2.71 -1.38 -19.26
C THR A 375 2.89 -0.06 -18.52
N ILE A 376 3.98 0.63 -18.84
CA ILE A 376 4.40 1.88 -18.22
C ILE A 376 4.63 2.90 -19.33
N TYR A 377 3.92 4.01 -19.26
CA TYR A 377 4.08 5.15 -20.16
C TYR A 377 4.72 6.33 -19.45
N LEU A 378 5.75 6.86 -20.10
CA LEU A 378 6.38 8.11 -19.74
C LEU A 378 5.72 9.27 -20.50
N PRO A 379 5.68 10.46 -19.88
CA PRO A 379 5.26 11.67 -20.57
C PRO A 379 6.27 12.04 -21.66
N THR A 380 5.80 12.42 -22.83
CA THR A 380 6.60 12.68 -24.03
C THR A 380 6.80 14.17 -24.32
N GLY A 381 7.63 14.50 -25.32
CA GLY A 381 7.83 15.88 -25.76
C GLY A 381 8.65 16.77 -24.81
N LYS A 382 8.85 18.03 -25.20
CA LYS A 382 9.79 18.96 -24.54
C LYS A 382 9.33 19.46 -23.16
N ARG A 383 8.07 19.21 -22.79
CA ARG A 383 7.45 19.71 -21.54
C ARG A 383 6.81 18.60 -20.70
N GLY A 384 7.02 17.34 -21.10
CA GLY A 384 6.58 16.16 -20.35
C GLY A 384 7.69 15.67 -19.42
N TYR A 385 7.39 15.51 -18.13
CA TYR A 385 8.37 15.10 -17.12
C TYR A 385 7.85 13.95 -16.24
N PRO A 386 8.56 12.81 -16.15
CA PRO A 386 8.16 11.73 -15.23
C PRO A 386 7.90 12.16 -13.79
N VAL A 387 8.62 13.17 -13.30
CA VAL A 387 8.32 13.90 -12.04
C VAL A 387 8.09 15.35 -12.39
N ASN A 388 6.93 15.91 -12.03
CA ASN A 388 6.57 17.30 -12.26
C ASN A 388 5.90 17.91 -11.01
N ILE A 389 6.70 18.63 -10.22
CA ILE A 389 6.28 19.42 -9.05
C ILE A 389 6.72 20.86 -9.30
N LEU A 390 5.78 21.69 -9.75
CA LEU A 390 6.00 23.10 -10.03
C LEU A 390 4.97 23.96 -9.30
N SER A 391 5.12 25.28 -9.37
CA SER A 391 4.10 26.21 -8.88
C SER A 391 2.73 25.83 -9.42
N PRO A 392 1.71 25.70 -8.57
CA PRO A 392 1.61 26.29 -7.22
C PRO A 392 1.99 25.34 -6.07
N TRP A 393 2.43 24.12 -6.38
CA TRP A 393 2.70 23.11 -5.36
C TRP A 393 3.79 23.63 -4.43
N GLY A 394 3.49 23.69 -3.14
CA GLY A 394 4.37 24.29 -2.16
C GLY A 394 4.66 25.77 -2.39
N GLY A 395 3.79 26.49 -3.11
CA GLY A 395 4.04 27.89 -3.49
C GLY A 395 5.18 28.07 -4.49
N GLY A 396 5.62 27.00 -5.15
CA GLY A 396 6.81 27.02 -6.01
C GLY A 396 8.13 26.82 -5.26
N PHE A 397 8.09 26.43 -3.99
CA PHE A 397 9.27 26.02 -3.24
C PHE A 397 9.57 24.52 -3.46
N LEU A 398 10.86 24.16 -3.45
CA LEU A 398 11.35 22.77 -3.58
C LEU A 398 10.75 22.04 -4.79
N THR A 399 10.68 22.74 -5.91
CA THR A 399 10.17 22.21 -7.17
C THR A 399 11.05 21.10 -7.74
N GLN A 400 10.47 20.28 -8.61
CA GLN A 400 11.16 19.21 -9.31
C GLN A 400 10.58 19.00 -10.69
N THR A 401 11.43 19.05 -11.70
CA THR A 401 11.17 18.42 -13.00
C THR A 401 12.30 17.44 -13.27
N SER A 402 11.99 16.19 -13.56
CA SER A 402 13.02 15.18 -13.86
C SER A 402 12.74 14.58 -15.22
N THR A 403 13.76 14.52 -16.08
CA THR A 403 13.67 13.88 -17.41
C THR A 403 14.26 12.48 -17.42
N VAL A 404 15.09 12.15 -16.43
CA VAL A 404 15.66 10.82 -16.19
C VAL A 404 15.31 10.41 -14.77
N VAL A 405 14.73 9.23 -14.62
CA VAL A 405 14.23 8.72 -13.33
C VAL A 405 14.47 7.23 -13.22
N LYS A 406 14.41 6.72 -11.99
CA LYS A 406 14.32 5.28 -11.74
C LYS A 406 12.89 4.92 -11.38
N ILE A 407 12.28 4.00 -12.11
CA ILE A 407 10.98 3.42 -11.76
C ILE A 407 11.22 2.19 -10.89
N LEU A 408 10.54 2.13 -9.74
CA LEU A 408 10.53 1.01 -8.82
C LEU A 408 9.15 0.34 -8.90
N ILE A 409 9.13 -0.94 -9.25
CA ILE A 409 7.91 -1.74 -9.35
C ILE A 409 7.98 -2.80 -8.26
N ASN A 410 7.00 -2.78 -7.38
CA ASN A 410 6.78 -3.78 -6.35
C ASN A 410 5.41 -4.40 -6.58
N VAL A 411 5.38 -5.70 -6.83
CA VAL A 411 4.14 -6.48 -6.88
C VAL A 411 4.19 -7.49 -5.77
N TYR A 412 3.12 -7.58 -4.99
CA TYR A 412 2.95 -8.57 -3.95
C TYR A 412 1.64 -9.27 -4.20
N TYR A 413 1.75 -10.55 -4.56
CA TYR A 413 0.59 -11.37 -4.86
C TYR A 413 -0.11 -11.73 -3.55
N ALA A 414 -1.42 -11.46 -3.48
CA ALA A 414 -2.23 -11.91 -2.37
C ALA A 414 -2.24 -13.44 -2.39
N SER A 415 -1.42 -14.06 -1.55
CA SER A 415 -1.56 -15.48 -1.32
C SER A 415 -2.87 -15.69 -0.58
N THR A 416 -3.78 -16.48 -1.17
CA THR A 416 -4.68 -17.27 -0.36
C THR A 416 -3.75 -18.18 0.44
N ILE A 417 -3.42 -17.77 1.66
CA ILE A 417 -2.96 -18.72 2.65
C ILE A 417 -4.17 -19.63 2.86
N GLU A 418 -4.25 -20.70 2.06
CA GLU A 418 -5.09 -21.83 2.38
C GLU A 418 -4.57 -22.30 3.74
N LEU A 419 -5.29 -21.90 4.79
CA LEU A 419 -5.10 -22.44 6.14
C LEU A 419 -5.41 -23.96 6.19
N ASP A 420 -5.84 -24.54 5.06
CA ASP A 420 -6.39 -25.90 4.95
C ASP A 420 -5.34 -27.02 4.92
N SER A 421 -4.04 -26.71 4.96
CA SER A 421 -3.04 -27.74 5.24
C SER A 421 -1.90 -27.22 6.10
N CYS A 422 -2.04 -27.36 7.42
CA CYS A 422 -0.89 -27.62 8.27
C CYS A 422 -0.17 -28.86 7.69
N HIS A 423 0.81 -28.65 6.79
CA HIS A 423 1.57 -29.72 6.12
C HIS A 423 2.52 -30.40 7.12
N PHE A 424 1.96 -31.19 8.05
CA PHE A 424 2.73 -32.08 8.93
C PHE A 424 3.55 -33.11 8.14
N SER A 425 3.18 -33.38 6.89
CA SER A 425 3.83 -34.37 6.02
C SER A 425 5.29 -34.05 5.63
N GLN A 426 5.76 -32.82 5.83
CA GLN A 426 7.16 -32.46 5.57
C GLN A 426 8.08 -32.66 6.79
N LEU A 427 7.55 -32.55 8.02
CA LEU A 427 8.31 -32.85 9.24
C LEU A 427 8.62 -34.33 9.39
N ASP A 428 7.78 -35.21 8.85
CA ASP A 428 7.93 -36.67 8.99
C ASP A 428 9.02 -37.27 8.06
N LYS A 429 9.53 -36.45 7.12
CA LYS A 429 10.54 -36.83 6.12
C LYS A 429 11.95 -36.36 6.44
N ASP A 430 12.16 -35.59 7.51
CA ASP A 430 13.50 -35.22 7.97
C ASP A 430 14.09 -36.34 8.85
N PRO A 431 15.15 -37.06 8.40
CA PRO A 431 15.75 -38.14 9.17
C PRO A 431 16.48 -37.65 10.44
N SER A 432 16.77 -36.34 10.57
CA SER A 432 17.32 -35.75 11.79
C SER A 432 16.32 -35.72 12.95
N ILE A 433 15.02 -35.87 12.66
CA ILE A 433 13.95 -35.89 13.66
C ILE A 433 13.73 -37.31 14.22
N ARG A 434 14.09 -38.37 13.47
CA ARG A 434 13.83 -39.78 13.83
C ARG A 434 14.81 -40.37 14.85
N SER A 435 15.96 -39.76 15.12
CA SER A 435 16.98 -40.32 16.02
C SER A 435 17.02 -39.62 17.38
N GLY A 436 16.07 -39.90 18.26
CA GLY A 436 16.18 -39.46 19.64
C GLY A 436 15.19 -40.09 20.61
N VAL A 437 15.69 -41.11 21.30
CA VAL A 437 15.37 -41.61 22.65
C VAL A 437 13.95 -41.37 23.17
N GLU A 438 13.22 -42.46 23.37
CA GLU A 438 11.97 -42.51 24.16
C GLU A 438 12.17 -41.83 25.53
N GLY A 439 11.40 -40.77 25.80
CA GLY A 439 11.29 -40.18 27.15
C GLY A 439 11.48 -38.66 27.27
N ALA A 440 11.77 -37.92 26.20
CA ALA A 440 11.81 -36.46 26.24
C ALA A 440 10.63 -35.86 25.46
N GLY A 441 9.70 -35.22 26.16
CA GLY A 441 8.63 -34.43 25.54
C GLY A 441 9.24 -33.37 24.62
N ARG A 442 8.91 -33.43 23.32
CA ARG A 442 9.37 -32.45 22.33
C ARG A 442 8.28 -31.42 22.12
N HIS A 443 8.61 -30.15 22.38
CA HIS A 443 7.73 -29.03 22.11
C HIS A 443 7.81 -28.66 20.62
N ILE A 444 6.70 -28.80 19.90
CA ILE A 444 6.55 -28.33 18.52
C ILE A 444 6.13 -26.86 18.56
N HIS A 445 6.89 -25.98 17.89
CA HIS A 445 6.66 -24.53 17.88
C HIS A 445 5.44 -24.05 17.06
N CYS A 446 4.53 -24.94 16.64
CA CYS A 446 3.46 -24.62 15.66
C CYS A 446 2.01 -24.76 16.19
N ALA A 447 1.75 -24.66 17.49
CA ALA A 447 0.39 -24.87 18.01
C ALA A 447 -0.65 -23.79 17.58
N ARG A 448 -0.22 -22.56 17.25
CA ARG A 448 -1.17 -21.49 16.87
C ARG A 448 -1.64 -21.53 15.41
N GLN A 449 -0.95 -22.25 14.52
CA GLN A 449 -1.39 -22.36 13.13
C GLN A 449 -2.56 -23.35 12.97
N CYS A 450 -2.71 -24.32 13.87
CA CYS A 450 -3.70 -25.39 13.71
C CYS A 450 -4.86 -25.36 14.74
N CYS A 451 -4.71 -24.69 15.91
CA CYS A 451 -5.77 -24.63 16.91
C CYS A 451 -6.30 -23.18 17.05
N ARG A 452 -7.59 -22.96 16.77
CA ARG A 452 -8.29 -21.66 16.86
C ARG A 452 -8.54 -21.29 18.33
N ILE A 453 -7.51 -20.86 19.04
CA ILE A 453 -7.59 -20.58 20.49
C ILE A 453 -7.75 -19.07 20.71
N GLU A 454 -8.90 -18.65 21.24
CA GLU A 454 -9.09 -17.32 21.79
C GLU A 454 -8.50 -17.27 23.21
N GLY A 455 -7.26 -16.79 23.33
CA GLY A 455 -6.60 -16.63 24.63
C GLY A 455 -5.10 -16.38 24.54
N CYS A 456 -4.60 -15.45 25.35
CA CYS A 456 -3.18 -15.18 25.52
C CYS A 456 -2.61 -16.11 26.61
N GLY A 457 -1.93 -17.17 26.19
CA GLY A 457 -1.16 -18.05 27.07
C GLY A 457 -0.45 -19.13 26.27
N CYS A 458 0.82 -19.39 26.57
CA CYS A 458 1.55 -20.54 26.02
C CYS A 458 1.06 -21.80 26.73
N ILE A 459 0.13 -22.52 26.11
CA ILE A 459 -0.31 -23.84 26.57
C ILE A 459 0.33 -24.86 25.64
N GLY A 460 1.06 -25.83 26.20
CA GLY A 460 1.55 -26.96 25.43
C GLY A 460 0.37 -27.83 25.02
N PHE A 461 0.20 -28.07 23.73
CA PHE A 461 -0.78 -29.03 23.20
C PHE A 461 -0.02 -30.24 22.66
N GLN A 462 -0.58 -31.43 22.89
CA GLN A 462 -0.20 -32.64 22.18
C GLN A 462 -1.18 -32.82 21.02
N VAL A 463 -0.67 -33.14 19.84
CA VAL A 463 -1.49 -33.40 18.64
C VAL A 463 -1.41 -34.88 18.33
N ASP A 464 -2.54 -35.56 18.24
CA ASP A 464 -2.57 -36.98 17.87
C ASP A 464 -2.37 -37.19 16.35
N ALA A 465 -2.22 -38.45 15.94
CA ALA A 465 -2.03 -38.81 14.52
C ALA A 465 -3.23 -38.48 13.61
N ARG A 466 -4.35 -38.02 14.18
CA ARG A 466 -5.55 -37.57 13.46
C ARG A 466 -5.69 -36.04 13.45
N GLY A 467 -4.74 -35.31 14.05
CA GLY A 467 -4.75 -33.86 14.13
C GLY A 467 -5.56 -33.30 15.31
N THR A 468 -5.99 -34.13 16.26
CA THR A 468 -6.73 -33.67 17.43
C THR A 468 -5.77 -32.99 18.42
N CYS A 469 -5.97 -31.69 18.71
CA CYS A 469 -5.23 -30.97 19.75
C CYS A 469 -5.79 -31.32 21.14
N THR A 470 -5.01 -31.94 22.02
CA THR A 470 -5.33 -32.09 23.45
C THR A 470 -4.34 -31.30 24.31
N PRO A 471 -4.79 -30.52 25.31
CA PRO A 471 -3.89 -29.84 26.23
C PRO A 471 -2.98 -30.85 26.93
N HIS A 472 -1.68 -30.55 27.05
CA HIS A 472 -0.76 -31.40 27.80
C HIS A 472 -1.03 -31.23 29.30
N GLU A 473 -1.61 -32.24 29.96
CA GLU A 473 -2.14 -32.12 31.32
C GLU A 473 -1.08 -31.69 32.35
N ASP A 474 0.17 -32.16 32.20
CA ASP A 474 1.27 -31.81 33.11
C ASP A 474 1.69 -30.32 33.07
N LEU A 475 1.40 -29.60 31.98
CA LEU A 475 1.73 -28.17 31.84
C LEU A 475 0.62 -27.25 32.35
N LEU A 476 -0.61 -27.77 32.48
CA LEU A 476 -1.74 -27.03 33.06
C LEU A 476 -1.56 -26.80 34.56
N ASP A 477 -0.89 -27.74 35.26
CA ASP A 477 -0.70 -27.67 36.72
C ASP A 477 0.43 -26.70 37.15
N LEU A 478 1.33 -26.32 36.23
CA LEU A 478 2.44 -25.40 36.53
C LEU A 478 2.05 -23.92 36.46
N HIS A 479 0.98 -23.55 35.74
CA HIS A 479 0.71 -22.15 35.38
C HIS A 479 -0.73 -21.67 35.62
N MET A 480 -1.66 -22.52 36.05
CA MET A 480 -3.03 -22.09 36.34
C MET A 480 -3.50 -22.55 37.72
N ASN A 481 -4.11 -21.62 38.47
CA ASN A 481 -4.85 -22.02 39.67
C ASN A 481 -6.08 -22.86 39.27
N ARG A 482 -6.59 -23.62 40.24
CA ARG A 482 -7.68 -24.59 40.07
C ARG A 482 -8.97 -23.97 39.47
N ASP A 483 -9.26 -22.71 39.76
CA ASP A 483 -10.46 -22.01 39.29
C ASP A 483 -10.33 -21.57 37.81
N LYS A 484 -9.14 -21.10 37.41
CA LYS A 484 -8.84 -20.76 36.00
C LYS A 484 -8.82 -22.01 35.11
N ARG A 485 -8.34 -23.14 35.64
CA ARG A 485 -8.39 -24.45 34.94
C ARG A 485 -9.82 -24.87 34.61
N ALA A 486 -10.75 -24.74 35.55
CA ALA A 486 -12.15 -25.12 35.34
C ALA A 486 -12.91 -24.19 34.38
N SER A 487 -12.49 -22.94 34.25
CA SER A 487 -13.02 -22.00 33.26
C SER A 487 -12.44 -22.28 31.86
N PHE A 488 -11.13 -22.55 31.77
CA PHE A 488 -10.44 -22.84 30.51
C PHE A 488 -10.88 -24.16 29.88
N LEU A 489 -11.02 -25.23 30.69
CA LEU A 489 -11.54 -26.52 30.22
C LEU A 489 -13.02 -26.48 29.79
N ARG A 490 -13.76 -25.44 30.16
CA ARG A 490 -15.14 -25.21 29.71
C ARG A 490 -15.23 -24.37 28.43
N SER A 491 -14.15 -23.70 28.04
CA SER A 491 -14.06 -22.89 26.82
C SER A 491 -13.39 -23.61 25.64
N LEU A 492 -12.69 -24.71 25.91
CA LEU A 492 -12.33 -25.74 24.92
C LEU A 492 -13.54 -26.62 24.64
#